data_AF-A0A118HI58-F1
#
_entry.id   AF-A0A118HI58-F1
#
_cell.length_a   1.000
_cell.length_b   1.000
_cell.length_c   1.000
_cell.angle_alpha   90.00
_cell.angle_beta   90.00
_cell.angle_gamma   90.00
#
_symmetry.space_group_name_H-M   'P 1'
#
loop_
_entity.id
_entity.type
_entity.pdbx_description
1 polymer ?
#
loop_
_entity_poly.entity_id
_entity_poly.type
_entity_poly.pdbx_seq_one_letter_code
_entity_poly.pdbx_strand_id
1 'polypeptide(L)'
;MGTLVERKTRFVVLCRMDGCTAKDALEGFTRQMKTLPAFLRESLTYDRGSEMTCHVELAERLNLDIWFADPYAPWQRGSNENTNGLLRQFLPKGMDLSGVTQTQLNDIAKLLNGRPRQTLGWKTPEEAMAIELAAAGLAKRCT
;
A
#
# COMPACT_ATOMS: atom_id res chain seq x y z
N MET A 1 -2.75 -1.66 -11.47
CA MET A 1 -1.83 -1.20 -10.39
C MET A 1 -2.49 -1.43 -9.06
N GLY A 2 -1.73 -1.78 -8.02
CA GLY A 2 -2.23 -1.98 -6.67
C GLY A 2 -1.96 -0.78 -5.77
N THR A 3 -2.89 -0.49 -4.88
CA THR A 3 -2.74 0.53 -3.84
C THR A 3 -2.70 -0.16 -2.48
N LEU A 4 -1.60 0.02 -1.75
CA LEU A 4 -1.45 -0.40 -0.36
C LEU A 4 -1.37 0.84 0.53
N VAL A 5 -2.08 0.83 1.65
CA VAL A 5 -2.08 1.92 2.62
C VAL A 5 -1.89 1.33 4.01
N GLU A 6 -0.84 1.76 4.69
CA GLU A 6 -0.57 1.33 6.06
C GLU A 6 -1.63 1.91 7.02
N ARG A 7 -2.13 1.08 7.93
CA ARG A 7 -3.34 1.36 8.73
C ARG A 7 -3.10 2.39 9.84
N LYS A 8 -1.89 2.57 10.37
CA LYS A 8 -1.62 3.50 11.46
C LYS A 8 -1.24 4.89 10.96
N THR A 9 -0.31 4.92 10.02
CA THR A 9 0.39 6.11 9.50
C THR A 9 -0.18 6.61 8.18
N ARG A 10 -1.05 5.83 7.52
CA ARG A 10 -1.57 6.12 6.16
C ARG A 10 -0.48 6.18 5.09
N PHE A 11 0.68 5.58 5.35
CA PHE A 11 1.76 5.52 4.38
C PHE A 11 1.31 4.72 3.14
N VAL A 12 1.44 5.33 1.97
CA VAL A 12 0.96 4.81 0.70
C VAL A 12 2.11 4.15 -0.04
N VAL A 13 1.84 2.95 -0.54
CA VAL A 13 2.74 2.19 -1.40
C VAL A 13 1.96 1.78 -2.64
N LEU A 14 2.46 2.19 -3.81
CA LEU A 14 1.85 1.87 -5.10
C LEU A 14 2.64 0.78 -5.80
N CYS A 15 1.93 -0.22 -6.33
CA CYS A 15 2.53 -1.40 -6.93
C CYS A 15 2.18 -1.45 -8.42
N ARG A 16 3.17 -1.38 -9.30
CA ARG A 16 2.97 -1.69 -10.72
C ARG A 16 2.70 -3.18 -10.87
N MET A 17 1.65 -3.50 -11.62
CA MET A 17 1.24 -4.87 -11.96
C MET A 17 1.16 -4.93 -13.47
N ASP A 18 1.75 -5.94 -14.11
CA ASP A 18 1.88 -6.01 -15.57
C ASP A 18 0.54 -6.29 -16.28
N GLY A 19 -0.45 -6.79 -15.55
CA GLY A 19 -1.82 -6.98 -15.99
C GLY A 19 -2.83 -6.91 -14.84
N CYS A 20 -4.03 -7.42 -15.09
CA CYS A 20 -5.13 -7.48 -14.13
C CYS A 20 -5.40 -8.90 -13.60
N THR A 21 -4.43 -9.81 -13.74
CA THR A 21 -4.59 -11.19 -13.25
C THR A 21 -4.16 -11.30 -11.79
N ALA A 22 -4.65 -12.33 -11.09
CA ALA A 22 -4.22 -12.61 -9.72
C ALA A 22 -2.71 -12.87 -9.61
N LYS A 23 -2.10 -13.43 -10.67
CA LYS A 23 -0.65 -13.65 -10.75
C LYS A 23 0.12 -12.33 -10.89
N ASP A 24 -0.37 -11.41 -11.72
CA ASP A 24 0.26 -10.08 -11.85
C ASP A 24 0.17 -9.29 -10.54
N ALA A 25 -0.94 -9.42 -9.82
CA ALA A 25 -1.12 -8.83 -8.50
C ALA A 25 -0.16 -9.45 -7.47
N LEU A 26 -0.06 -10.77 -7.42
CA LEU A 26 0.88 -11.50 -6.57
C LEU A 26 2.33 -11.03 -6.79
N GLU A 27 2.79 -10.99 -8.04
CA GLU A 27 4.16 -10.58 -8.37
C GLU A 27 4.41 -9.10 -8.06
N GLY A 28 3.46 -8.23 -8.42
CA GLY A 28 3.53 -6.79 -8.15
C GLY A 28 3.60 -6.49 -6.65
N PHE A 29 2.72 -7.09 -5.85
CA PHE A 29 2.73 -6.93 -4.40
C PHE A 29 3.96 -7.56 -3.75
N THR A 30 4.36 -8.77 -4.15
CA THR A 30 5.56 -9.43 -3.63
C THR A 30 6.79 -8.55 -3.83
N ARG A 31 6.99 -8.04 -5.06
CA ARG A 31 8.14 -7.18 -5.40
C ARG A 31 8.18 -5.94 -4.53
N GLN A 32 7.06 -5.24 -4.41
CA GLN A 32 7.04 -3.96 -3.70
C GLN A 32 7.12 -4.16 -2.18
N MET A 33 6.39 -5.14 -1.64
CA MET A 33 6.40 -5.43 -0.21
C MET A 33 7.79 -5.87 0.26
N LYS A 34 8.54 -6.66 -0.52
CA LYS A 34 9.92 -7.04 -0.16
C LYS A 34 10.87 -5.84 0.07
N THR A 35 10.57 -4.68 -0.49
CA THR A 35 11.34 -3.45 -0.25
C THR A 35 11.04 -2.80 1.10
N LEU A 36 9.91 -3.15 1.72
CA LEU A 36 9.50 -2.62 3.00
C LEU A 36 10.16 -3.41 4.14
N PRO A 37 10.51 -2.74 5.24
CA PRO A 37 10.90 -3.40 6.48
C PRO A 37 9.89 -4.46 6.92
N ALA A 38 10.38 -5.56 7.50
CA ALA A 38 9.54 -6.71 7.88
C ALA A 38 8.40 -6.34 8.85
N PHE A 39 8.65 -5.44 9.80
CA PHE A 39 7.64 -5.01 10.77
C PHE A 39 6.45 -4.25 10.15
N LEU A 40 6.58 -3.72 8.93
CA LEU A 40 5.46 -3.12 8.19
C LEU A 40 4.63 -4.15 7.42
N ARG A 41 5.06 -5.41 7.44
CA ARG A 41 4.47 -6.50 6.66
C ARG A 41 3.87 -7.57 7.54
N GLU A 42 3.45 -7.24 8.75
CA GLU A 42 2.86 -8.22 9.67
C GLU A 42 1.55 -8.77 9.16
N SER A 43 0.69 -7.91 8.62
CA SER A 43 -0.60 -8.33 8.07
C SER A 43 -1.05 -7.48 6.89
N LEU A 44 -1.92 -8.06 6.06
CA LEU A 44 -2.54 -7.40 4.92
C LEU A 44 -4.03 -7.70 4.90
N THR A 45 -4.84 -6.66 4.80
CA THR A 45 -6.30 -6.79 4.64
C THR A 45 -6.69 -6.61 3.18
N TYR A 46 -7.37 -7.62 2.63
CA TYR A 46 -7.78 -7.71 1.25
C TYR A 46 -9.29 -7.62 1.05
N ASP A 47 -9.69 -7.34 -0.19
CA ASP A 47 -11.05 -7.61 -0.64
C ASP A 47 -11.18 -9.04 -1.17
N ARG A 48 -12.40 -9.51 -1.35
CA ARG A 48 -12.68 -10.84 -1.92
C ARG A 48 -12.68 -10.83 -3.45
N GLY A 49 -11.96 -9.91 -4.10
CA GLY A 49 -11.87 -9.85 -5.55
C GLY A 49 -11.23 -11.10 -6.16
N SER A 50 -11.59 -11.41 -7.41
CA SER A 50 -11.00 -12.55 -8.16
C SER A 50 -9.51 -12.36 -8.45
N GLU A 51 -9.01 -11.12 -8.42
CA GLU A 51 -7.58 -10.79 -8.51
C GLU A 51 -6.80 -11.25 -7.25
N MET A 52 -7.49 -11.80 -6.25
CA MET A 52 -6.95 -12.14 -4.93
C MET A 52 -6.85 -13.65 -4.70
N THR A 53 -7.07 -14.49 -5.72
CA THR A 53 -7.04 -15.95 -5.56
C THR A 53 -5.66 -16.48 -5.12
N CYS A 54 -4.57 -15.76 -5.43
CA CYS A 54 -3.20 -16.11 -5.05
C CYS A 54 -2.79 -15.62 -3.65
N HIS A 55 -3.74 -15.26 -2.77
CA HIS A 55 -3.42 -14.73 -1.43
C HIS A 55 -2.62 -15.71 -0.56
N VAL A 56 -2.91 -17.01 -0.61
CA VAL A 56 -2.15 -18.02 0.17
C VAL A 56 -0.67 -17.99 -0.18
N GLU A 57 -0.35 -17.96 -1.48
CA GLU A 57 1.02 -17.87 -1.95
C GLU A 57 1.69 -16.55 -1.57
N LEU A 58 0.94 -15.44 -1.57
CA LEU A 58 1.47 -14.15 -1.11
C LEU A 58 1.83 -14.19 0.38
N ALA A 59 0.96 -14.79 1.21
CA ALA A 59 1.18 -14.93 2.64
C ALA A 59 2.47 -15.72 2.91
N GLU A 60 2.67 -16.83 2.20
CA GLU A 60 3.89 -17.65 2.30
C GLU A 60 5.15 -16.88 1.85
N ARG A 61 5.09 -16.20 0.70
CA ARG A 61 6.24 -15.45 0.13
C ARG A 61 6.71 -14.29 1.01
N LEU A 62 5.78 -13.68 1.76
CA LEU A 62 6.05 -12.49 2.56
C LEU A 62 6.06 -12.76 4.07
N ASN A 63 5.71 -13.97 4.49
CA ASN A 63 5.53 -14.37 5.88
C ASN A 63 4.63 -13.38 6.64
N LEU A 64 3.41 -13.18 6.12
CA LEU A 64 2.42 -12.24 6.65
C LEU A 64 1.04 -12.88 6.82
N ASP A 65 0.25 -12.31 7.73
CA ASP A 65 -1.14 -12.73 7.93
C ASP A 65 -2.07 -12.02 6.95
N ILE A 66 -2.94 -12.78 6.27
CA ILE A 66 -3.95 -12.23 5.38
C ILE A 66 -5.32 -12.26 6.03
N TRP A 67 -5.98 -11.11 6.01
CA TRP A 67 -7.35 -10.93 6.47
C TRP A 67 -8.23 -10.47 5.32
N PHE A 68 -9.49 -10.89 5.30
CA PHE A 68 -10.47 -10.40 4.32
C PHE A 68 -11.42 -9.43 4.98
N ALA A 69 -11.74 -8.35 4.28
CA ALA A 69 -12.83 -7.47 4.69
C ALA A 69 -14.17 -8.23 4.69
N ASP A 70 -15.03 -7.95 5.66
CA ASP A 70 -16.34 -8.58 5.79
C ASP A 70 -17.26 -8.19 4.62
N PRO A 71 -18.18 -9.08 4.20
CA PRO A 71 -19.18 -8.73 3.20
C PRO A 71 -19.99 -7.53 3.69
N TYR A 72 -20.28 -6.59 2.80
CA TYR A 72 -21.06 -5.37 3.11
C TYR A 72 -20.43 -4.44 4.15
N ALA A 73 -19.12 -4.55 4.41
CA ALA A 73 -18.38 -3.68 5.35
C ALA A 73 -17.37 -2.73 4.64
N PRO A 74 -17.82 -1.82 3.76
CA PRO A 74 -16.92 -0.94 3.01
C PRO A 74 -16.08 -0.03 3.92
N TRP A 75 -16.56 0.29 5.13
CA TRP A 75 -15.83 1.11 6.11
C TRP A 75 -14.50 0.49 6.55
N GLN A 76 -14.34 -0.84 6.49
CA GLN A 76 -13.06 -1.51 6.77
C GLN A 76 -11.96 -1.14 5.74
N ARG A 77 -12.35 -0.54 4.60
CA ARG A 77 -11.45 -0.07 3.53
C ARG A 77 -11.50 1.44 3.31
N GLY A 78 -12.13 2.21 4.20
CA GLY A 78 -12.29 3.66 4.02
C GLY A 78 -10.97 4.41 3.73
N SER A 79 -9.85 3.94 4.28
CA SER A 79 -8.52 4.52 3.98
C SER A 79 -8.06 4.30 2.54
N ASN A 80 -8.31 3.11 1.98
CA ASN A 80 -7.97 2.80 0.59
C ASN A 80 -8.87 3.56 -0.38
N GLU A 81 -10.17 3.67 -0.09
CA GLU A 81 -11.11 4.44 -0.91
C GLU A 81 -10.75 5.92 -0.96
N ASN A 82 -10.45 6.53 0.21
CA ASN A 82 -9.98 7.90 0.28
C ASN A 82 -8.66 8.10 -0.50
N THR A 83 -7.70 7.18 -0.35
CA THR A 83 -6.42 7.24 -1.06
C THR A 83 -6.60 7.10 -2.56
N ASN A 84 -7.45 6.19 -3.02
CA ASN A 84 -7.82 6.05 -4.43
C ASN A 84 -8.48 7.32 -4.97
N GLY A 85 -9.28 8.02 -4.17
CA GLY A 85 -9.81 9.35 -4.51
C GLY A 85 -8.71 10.38 -4.77
N LEU A 86 -7.68 10.41 -3.93
CA LEU A 86 -6.54 11.33 -4.08
C LEU A 86 -5.65 10.97 -5.27
N LEU A 87 -5.47 9.67 -5.55
CA LEU A 87 -4.70 9.21 -6.70
C LEU A 87 -5.29 9.68 -8.04
N ARG A 88 -6.61 9.97 -8.09
CA ARG A 88 -7.26 10.51 -9.30
C ARG A 88 -6.73 11.89 -9.72
N GLN A 89 -6.05 12.62 -8.84
CA GLN A 89 -5.36 13.86 -9.18
C GLN A 89 -4.16 13.62 -10.11
N PHE A 90 -3.57 12.43 -10.07
CA PHE A 90 -2.38 12.05 -10.85
C PHE A 90 -2.70 11.03 -11.93
N LEU A 91 -3.64 10.14 -11.65
CA LEU A 91 -4.03 9.01 -12.49
C LEU A 91 -5.56 9.08 -12.68
N PRO A 92 -6.04 9.94 -13.60
CA PRO A 92 -7.46 10.09 -13.85
C PRO A 92 -8.13 8.76 -14.20
N LYS A 93 -9.41 8.65 -13.88
CA LYS A 93 -10.17 7.43 -14.16
C LYS A 93 -10.15 7.14 -15.68
N GLY A 94 -9.84 5.90 -16.05
CA GLY A 94 -9.77 5.47 -17.45
C GLY A 94 -8.46 5.80 -18.16
N MET A 95 -7.49 6.42 -17.47
CA MET A 95 -6.13 6.56 -18.00
C MET A 95 -5.52 5.18 -18.24
N ASP A 96 -4.87 5.01 -19.39
CA ASP A 96 -4.05 3.83 -19.64
C ASP A 96 -2.81 3.87 -18.74
N LEU A 97 -2.66 2.82 -17.93
CA LEU A 97 -1.56 2.66 -16.98
C LEU A 97 -0.43 1.78 -17.56
N SER A 98 -0.55 1.31 -18.80
CA SER A 98 0.47 0.46 -19.45
C SER A 98 1.83 1.15 -19.54
N GLY A 99 1.86 2.45 -19.84
CA GLY A 99 3.07 3.26 -19.90
C GLY A 99 3.58 3.76 -18.55
N VAL A 100 2.81 3.57 -17.47
CA VAL A 100 3.19 4.08 -16.14
C VAL A 100 4.23 3.16 -15.51
N THR A 101 5.39 3.70 -15.20
CA THR A 101 6.52 2.98 -14.59
C THR A 101 6.38 2.89 -13.06
N GLN A 102 7.05 1.92 -12.45
CA GLN A 102 7.14 1.85 -10.98
C GLN A 102 7.78 3.11 -10.38
N THR A 103 8.75 3.74 -11.06
CA THR A 103 9.37 4.99 -10.63
C THR A 103 8.35 6.13 -10.54
N GLN A 104 7.51 6.31 -11.57
CA GLN A 104 6.45 7.32 -11.53
C GLN A 104 5.43 7.05 -10.41
N LEU A 105 5.11 5.78 -10.15
CA LEU A 105 4.25 5.42 -9.02
C LEU A 105 4.91 5.74 -7.67
N ASN A 106 6.22 5.55 -7.54
CA ASN A 106 6.97 5.92 -6.34
C ASN A 106 6.97 7.44 -6.13
N ASP A 107 7.12 8.23 -7.20
CA ASP A 107 7.08 9.69 -7.13
C ASP A 107 5.70 10.19 -6.67
N ILE A 108 4.61 9.60 -7.21
CA ILE A 108 3.24 9.89 -6.76
C ILE A 108 3.06 9.50 -5.30
N ALA A 109 3.52 8.32 -4.89
CA ALA A 109 3.44 7.86 -3.50
C ALA A 109 4.19 8.81 -2.57
N LYS A 110 5.39 9.26 -2.94
CA LYS A 110 6.18 10.25 -2.19
C LYS A 110 5.43 11.57 -2.03
N LEU A 111 4.81 12.08 -3.09
CA LEU A 111 3.97 13.28 -3.01
C LEU A 111 2.77 13.09 -2.07
N LEU A 112 2.15 11.89 -2.04
CA LEU A 112 1.06 11.60 -1.11
C LEU A 112 1.52 11.40 0.33
N ASN A 113 2.72 10.86 0.52
CA ASN A 113 3.31 10.58 1.82
C ASN A 113 3.94 11.81 2.47
N GLY A 114 4.26 12.84 1.68
CA GLY A 114 4.63 14.18 2.16
C GLY A 114 3.46 15.14 2.37
N ARG A 115 2.20 14.70 2.20
CA ARG A 115 1.01 15.54 2.42
C ARG A 115 0.49 15.42 3.86
N PRO A 116 0.36 16.53 4.60
CA PRO A 116 -0.26 16.56 5.93
C PRO A 116 -1.65 15.93 5.95
N ARG A 117 -1.95 15.15 6.99
CA ARG A 117 -3.27 14.52 7.20
C ARG A 117 -3.88 14.99 8.50
N GLN A 118 -5.10 15.51 8.45
CA GLN A 118 -5.85 15.88 9.66
C GLN A 118 -5.99 14.69 10.62
N THR A 119 -6.20 13.48 10.10
CA THR A 119 -6.30 12.24 10.89
C THR A 119 -5.01 11.86 11.64
N LEU A 120 -3.87 12.45 11.27
CA LEU A 120 -2.57 12.26 11.94
C LEU A 120 -2.17 13.48 12.78
N GLY A 121 -3.12 14.36 13.10
CA GLY A 121 -2.84 15.63 13.77
C GLY A 121 -1.95 16.52 12.91
N TRP A 122 -2.23 16.58 11.61
CA TRP A 122 -1.50 17.36 10.59
C TRP A 122 -0.06 16.92 10.31
N LYS A 123 0.37 15.78 10.83
CA LYS A 123 1.61 15.14 10.36
C LYS A 123 1.43 14.55 8.97
N THR A 124 2.52 14.45 8.24
CA THR A 124 2.62 13.69 7.00
C THR A 124 2.70 12.19 7.31
N PRO A 125 2.25 11.31 6.39
CA PRO A 125 2.47 9.87 6.53
C PRO A 125 3.94 9.48 6.71
N GLU A 126 4.87 10.20 6.06
CA GLU A 126 6.32 10.02 6.26
C GLU A 126 6.76 10.31 7.70
N GLU A 127 6.33 11.43 8.29
CA GLU A 127 6.64 11.76 9.69
C GLU A 127 6.03 10.76 10.66
N ALA A 128 4.76 10.39 10.46
CA ALA A 128 4.09 9.40 11.28
C ALA A 128 4.82 8.04 11.21
N MET A 129 5.22 7.61 10.01
CA MET A 129 6.00 6.40 9.80
C MET A 129 7.37 6.46 10.49
N ALA A 130 8.07 7.59 10.41
CA ALA A 130 9.35 7.76 11.09
C ALA A 130 9.22 7.65 12.62
N ILE A 131 8.13 8.15 13.20
CA ILE A 131 7.83 8.01 14.64
C ILE A 131 7.60 6.54 15.00
N GLU A 132 6.83 5.80 14.20
CA GLU A 132 6.58 4.37 14.43
C GLU A 132 7.86 3.54 14.32
N LEU A 133 8.69 3.83 13.32
CA LEU A 133 10.02 3.23 13.15
C LEU A 133 10.93 3.48 14.37
N ALA A 134 10.90 4.70 14.91
CA ALA A 134 11.67 5.06 16.10
C ALA A 134 11.14 4.35 17.35
N ALA A 135 9.82 4.27 17.53
CA ALA A 135 9.18 3.57 18.64
C ALA A 135 9.46 2.06 18.60
N ALA A 136 9.51 1.46 17.40
CA ALA A 136 9.88 0.05 17.20
C ALA A 136 11.38 -0.23 17.44
N GLY A 137 12.19 0.78 17.76
CA GLY A 137 13.63 0.63 17.98
C GLY A 137 14.44 0.41 16.69
N LEU A 138 13.83 0.65 15.52
CA LEU A 138 14.44 0.42 14.21
C LEU A 138 15.07 1.67 13.60
N ALA A 139 14.88 2.84 14.23
CA ALA A 139 15.53 4.09 13.85
C ALA A 139 16.99 4.18 14.32
N LYS A 140 17.80 3.12 14.18
CA LYS A 140 19.28 3.22 14.23
C LYS A 140 19.91 2.11 13.38
N ARG A 141 20.34 2.47 12.16
CA ARG A 141 21.60 2.07 11.48
C ARG A 141 21.61 2.65 10.06
N CYS A 142 21.86 3.96 9.98
CA CYS A 142 22.46 4.58 8.80
C CYS A 142 23.54 5.53 9.32
N THR A 143 24.71 4.95 9.54
CA THR A 143 26.01 5.62 9.57
C THR A 143 26.81 5.03 8.44
#